data_AF-A0A9P8L2H8-F1
#
_entry.id   AF-A0A9P8L2H8-F1
#
_cell.length_a   1.000
_cell.length_b   1.000
_cell.length_c   1.000
_cell.angle_alpha   90.00
_cell.angle_beta   90.00
_cell.angle_gamma   90.00
#
_symmetry.space_group_name_H-M   'P 1'
#
loop_
_entity.id
_entity.type
_entity.pdbx_description
1 polymer ?
#
loop_
_entity_poly.entity_id
_entity_poly.type
_entity_poly.pdbx_seq_one_letter_code
_entity_poly.pdbx_strand_id
1 'polypeptide(L)'
;MGEQLMGVGASSRASQLSFTDPKVCRSFLVGTCPHDLFTNTKQDLGPCPKVHSEQLKTEYENDKDKAKHGFDYDYMRDLQKYIEECNRRIDVAQRRLEKTPDEIRQTNALVSN
;
A
#
# COMPACT_ATOMS: atom_id res chain seq x y z
N MET A 1 39.81 -36.49 -14.14
CA MET A 1 39.47 -35.06 -14.08
C MET A 1 38.06 -35.02 -13.49
N GLY A 2 37.88 -35.10 -12.17
CA GLY A 2 38.40 -34.16 -11.16
C GLY A 2 37.32 -33.09 -10.96
N GLU A 3 36.78 -32.73 -9.81
CA GLU A 3 36.94 -33.01 -8.38
C GLU A 3 35.50 -32.94 -7.79
N GLN A 4 35.07 -33.79 -6.86
CA GLN A 4 35.18 -33.61 -5.40
C GLN A 4 34.76 -32.22 -4.84
N LEU A 5 33.77 -32.28 -3.93
CA LEU A 5 33.61 -31.49 -2.69
C LEU A 5 33.22 -30.01 -2.79
N MET A 6 32.18 -29.66 -2.02
CA MET A 6 31.95 -28.47 -1.17
C MET A 6 30.42 -28.31 -1.03
N GLY A 7 29.77 -28.29 0.14
CA GLY A 7 30.20 -28.32 1.52
C GLY A 7 28.95 -28.40 2.40
N VAL A 8 29.08 -29.07 3.53
CA VAL A 8 28.10 -29.07 4.62
C VAL A 8 28.00 -27.65 5.15
N GLY A 9 26.81 -27.04 5.08
CA GLY A 9 26.54 -25.71 5.61
C GLY A 9 25.18 -25.69 6.28
N ALA A 10 25.19 -25.92 7.59
CA ALA A 10 24.07 -25.64 8.47
C ALA A 10 23.52 -24.22 8.22
N SER A 11 22.38 -24.12 7.54
CA SER A 11 21.46 -23.01 7.75
C SER A 11 20.24 -23.58 8.45
N SER A 12 20.43 -23.71 9.77
CA SER A 12 19.54 -23.11 10.76
C SER A 12 18.10 -23.01 10.29
N ARG A 13 17.19 -23.80 10.89
CA ARG A 13 15.73 -23.58 10.86
C ARG A 13 15.45 -22.10 10.56
N ALA A 14 15.21 -21.75 9.29
CA ALA A 14 14.88 -20.39 8.93
C ALA A 14 13.67 -20.09 9.78
N SER A 15 13.83 -19.20 10.76
CA SER A 15 12.80 -18.93 11.75
C SER A 15 11.54 -18.61 10.97
N GLN A 16 10.54 -19.50 11.04
CA GLN A 16 9.26 -19.25 10.39
C GLN A 16 8.78 -17.91 10.95
N LEU A 17 8.78 -16.88 10.09
CA LEU A 17 8.37 -15.53 10.48
C LEU A 17 6.95 -15.64 11.03
N SER A 18 6.68 -15.10 12.21
CA SER A 18 5.32 -15.00 12.71
C SER A 18 4.58 -13.87 11.99
N PHE A 19 3.27 -13.96 11.86
CA PHE A 19 2.45 -12.88 11.30
C PHE A 19 2.53 -11.58 12.14
N THR A 20 3.00 -11.67 13.38
CA THR A 20 3.23 -10.54 14.29
C THR A 20 4.56 -9.82 14.05
N ASP A 21 5.45 -10.37 13.23
CA ASP A 21 6.75 -9.78 12.95
C ASP A 21 6.59 -8.43 12.23
N PRO A 22 7.29 -7.36 12.64
CA PRO A 22 7.17 -6.03 12.04
C PRO A 22 7.61 -5.97 10.57
N LYS A 23 8.29 -6.99 10.04
CA LYS A 23 8.63 -7.10 8.62
C LYS A 23 7.43 -7.55 7.78
N VAL A 24 6.41 -8.15 8.38
CA VAL A 24 5.20 -8.60 7.68
C VAL A 24 4.27 -7.42 7.42
N CYS A 25 3.67 -7.38 6.24
CA CYS A 25 2.77 -6.31 5.86
C CYS A 25 1.41 -6.48 6.52
N ARG A 26 1.11 -5.64 7.52
CA ARG A 26 -0.19 -5.65 8.20
C ARG A 26 -1.35 -5.37 7.24
N SER A 27 -1.17 -4.47 6.27
CA SER A 27 -2.18 -4.15 5.27
C SER A 27 -2.52 -5.33 4.36
N PHE A 28 -1.55 -6.20 4.08
CA PHE A 28 -1.76 -7.45 3.33
C PHE A 28 -2.44 -8.53 4.17
N LEU A 29 -2.10 -8.65 5.46
CA LEU A 29 -2.73 -9.60 6.38
C LEU A 29 -4.21 -9.27 6.62
N VAL A 30 -4.52 -8.00 6.86
CA VAL A 30 -5.87 -7.53 7.20
C VAL A 30 -6.77 -7.43 5.98
N GLY A 31 -6.22 -6.99 4.84
CA GLY A 31 -7.01 -6.73 3.64
C GLY A 31 -6.15 -6.73 2.39
N THR A 32 -6.15 -5.60 1.68
CA THR A 32 -5.40 -5.43 0.44
C THR A 32 -4.32 -4.39 0.65
N CYS A 33 -3.06 -4.76 0.42
CA CYS A 33 -1.96 -3.81 0.48
C CYS A 33 -2.06 -2.80 -0.68
N PRO A 34 -1.97 -1.48 -0.43
CA PRO A 34 -1.99 -0.47 -1.48
C PRO A 34 -0.89 -0.65 -2.54
N HIS A 35 0.29 -1.14 -2.14
CA HIS A 35 1.38 -1.43 -3.06
C HIS A 35 0.98 -2.47 -4.12
N ASP A 36 0.28 -3.54 -3.71
CA ASP A 36 -0.20 -4.56 -4.64
C ASP A 36 -1.35 -4.01 -5.49
N LEU A 37 -2.29 -3.28 -4.86
CA LEU A 37 -3.48 -2.74 -5.52
C LEU A 37 -3.16 -1.80 -6.69
N PHE A 38 -2.11 -0.98 -6.54
CA PHE A 38 -1.73 0.02 -7.55
C PHE A 38 -0.61 -0.45 -8.49
N THR A 39 -0.19 -1.71 -8.41
CA THR A 39 0.83 -2.27 -9.31
C THR A 39 0.40 -2.12 -10.77
N ASN A 40 1.32 -1.67 -11.64
CA ASN A 40 1.08 -1.43 -13.08
C ASN A 40 0.05 -0.31 -13.39
N THR A 41 -0.23 0.58 -12.43
CA THR A 41 -1.07 1.75 -12.67
C THR A 41 -0.23 3.01 -12.84
N LYS A 42 -0.85 4.12 -13.27
CA LYS A 42 -0.19 5.44 -13.27
C LYS A 42 0.17 5.93 -11.86
N GLN A 43 -0.28 5.24 -10.81
CA GLN A 43 -0.06 5.56 -9.39
C GLN A 43 0.69 4.43 -8.68
N ASP A 44 1.49 3.69 -9.43
CA ASP A 44 2.33 2.61 -8.90
C ASP A 44 3.22 3.13 -7.75
N LEU A 45 3.10 2.48 -6.59
CA LEU A 45 3.83 2.82 -5.36
C LEU A 45 5.16 2.06 -5.25
N GLY A 46 5.50 1.26 -6.26
CA GLY A 46 6.60 0.29 -6.21
C GLY A 46 6.28 -0.94 -5.37
N PRO A 47 7.22 -1.90 -5.32
CA PRO A 47 7.07 -3.12 -4.53
C PRO A 47 6.90 -2.80 -3.04
N CYS A 48 6.07 -3.58 -2.35
CA CYS A 48 5.89 -3.40 -0.91
C CYS A 48 7.22 -3.61 -0.17
N PRO A 49 7.62 -2.69 0.75
CA PRO A 49 8.84 -2.86 1.56
C PRO A 49 8.68 -3.92 2.66
N LYS A 50 7.49 -4.51 2.82
CA LYS A 50 7.13 -5.50 3.82
C LYS A 50 6.83 -6.84 3.15
N VAL A 51 6.95 -7.93 3.91
CA VAL A 51 6.73 -9.29 3.42
C VAL A 51 5.23 -9.55 3.26
N HIS A 52 4.83 -9.95 2.06
CA HIS A 52 3.52 -10.50 1.75
C HIS A 52 3.64 -12.03 1.73
N SER A 53 2.88 -12.72 2.56
CA SER A 53 2.86 -14.19 2.61
C SER A 53 1.44 -14.66 2.81
N GLU A 54 0.92 -15.40 1.83
CA GLU A 54 -0.42 -16.02 1.88
C GLU A 54 -0.56 -16.96 3.09
N GLN A 55 0.50 -17.68 3.45
CA GLN A 55 0.50 -18.56 4.63
C GLN A 55 0.22 -17.76 5.91
N LEU A 56 0.93 -16.64 6.09
CA LEU A 56 0.75 -15.77 7.26
C LEU A 56 -0.62 -15.09 7.26
N LYS A 57 -1.16 -14.77 6.09
CA LYS A 57 -2.51 -14.23 5.95
C LYS A 57 -3.56 -15.23 6.41
N THR A 58 -3.48 -16.47 5.93
CA THR A 58 -4.37 -17.56 6.38
C THR A 58 -4.23 -17.83 7.88
N GLU A 59 -3.01 -17.78 8.43
CA GLU A 59 -2.79 -17.91 9.88
C GLU A 59 -3.48 -16.79 10.67
N TYR A 60 -3.33 -15.53 10.23
CA TYR A 60 -3.99 -14.38 10.85
C TYR A 60 -5.53 -14.45 10.73
N GLU A 61 -6.06 -14.88 9.59
CA GLU A 61 -7.51 -15.02 9.37
C GLU A 61 -8.14 -16.07 10.28
N ASN A 62 -7.40 -17.14 10.59
CA ASN A 62 -7.80 -18.20 11.50
C ASN A 62 -7.55 -17.88 12.98
N ASP A 63 -6.84 -16.79 13.28
CA ASP A 63 -6.56 -16.37 14.66
C ASP A 63 -7.85 -15.86 15.34
N LYS A 64 -8.23 -16.52 16.45
CA LYS A 64 -9.45 -16.20 17.21
C LYS A 64 -9.34 -14.87 17.96
N ASP A 65 -8.11 -14.42 18.22
CA ASP A 65 -7.75 -13.22 18.94
C ASP A 65 -7.30 -12.09 18.02
N LYS A 66 -7.58 -12.16 16.70
CA LYS A 66 -7.19 -11.15 15.71
C LYS A 66 -7.49 -9.70 16.12
N ALA A 67 -8.65 -9.47 16.75
CA ALA A 67 -9.05 -8.15 17.23
C ALA A 67 -8.11 -7.59 18.32
N LYS A 68 -7.44 -8.45 19.09
CA LYS A 68 -6.48 -8.04 20.14
C LYS A 68 -5.15 -7.59 19.55
N HIS A 69 -4.80 -8.00 18.34
CA HIS A 69 -3.56 -7.58 17.68
C HIS A 69 -3.61 -6.12 17.23
N GLY A 70 -4.81 -5.56 17.02
CA GLY A 70 -4.98 -4.16 16.62
C GLY A 70 -4.53 -3.87 15.18
N PHE A 71 -4.30 -4.89 14.35
CA PHE A 71 -3.83 -4.69 12.98
C PHE A 71 -4.84 -3.97 12.10
N ASP A 72 -6.14 -4.09 12.39
CA ASP A 72 -7.18 -3.30 11.72
C ASP A 72 -6.96 -1.79 11.92
N TYR A 73 -6.54 -1.36 13.11
CA TYR A 73 -6.26 0.04 13.38
C TYR A 73 -5.04 0.53 12.60
N ASP A 74 -3.97 -0.26 12.56
CA ASP A 74 -2.79 0.05 11.74
C ASP A 74 -3.15 0.13 10.26
N TYR A 75 -3.98 -0.79 9.78
CA TYR A 75 -4.44 -0.82 8.40
C TYR A 75 -5.26 0.43 8.06
N MET A 76 -6.23 0.80 8.89
CA MET A 76 -7.03 2.02 8.70
C MET A 76 -6.15 3.28 8.72
N ARG A 77 -5.20 3.35 9.66
CA ARG A 77 -4.25 4.47 9.75
C ARG A 77 -3.36 4.56 8.52
N ASP A 78 -2.94 3.44 7.96
CA ASP A 78 -2.14 3.44 6.74
C ASP A 78 -2.96 3.89 5.53
N LEU A 79 -4.17 3.35 5.36
CA LEU A 79 -5.10 3.77 4.31
C LEU A 79 -5.42 5.26 4.36
N GLN A 80 -5.56 5.82 5.56
CA GLN A 80 -5.86 7.25 5.74
C GLN A 80 -4.79 8.15 5.11
N LYS A 81 -3.51 7.78 5.15
CA LYS A 81 -2.43 8.54 4.50
C LYS A 81 -2.62 8.62 2.99
N TYR A 82 -3.03 7.51 2.37
CA TYR A 82 -3.30 7.46 0.92
C TYR A 82 -4.53 8.27 0.56
N ILE A 83 -5.58 8.25 1.40
CA ILE A 83 -6.76 9.08 1.22
C ILE A 83 -6.40 10.57 1.28
N GLU A 84 -5.60 10.97 2.27
CA GLU A 84 -5.13 12.35 2.42
C GLU A 84 -4.31 12.83 1.21
N GLU A 85 -3.42 11.98 0.68
CA GLU A 85 -2.68 12.28 -0.54
C GLU A 85 -3.60 12.40 -1.76
N CYS A 86 -4.60 11.51 -1.89
CA CYS A 86 -5.60 11.60 -2.94
C CYS A 86 -6.41 12.90 -2.86
N ASN A 87 -6.87 13.29 -1.67
CA ASN A 87 -7.59 14.55 -1.44
C ASN A 87 -6.72 15.75 -1.83
N ARG A 88 -5.45 15.78 -1.41
CA ARG A 88 -4.52 16.85 -1.78
C ARG A 88 -4.38 16.99 -3.30
N ARG A 89 -4.32 15.86 -4.02
CA ARG A 89 -4.23 15.87 -5.48
C ARG A 89 -5.51 16.32 -6.15
N ILE A 90 -6.67 15.95 -5.59
CA ILE A 90 -7.97 16.46 -6.03
C ILE A 90 -8.01 17.98 -5.87
N ASP A 91 -7.63 18.51 -4.71
CA ASP A 91 -7.62 19.96 -4.46
C ASP A 91 -6.71 20.71 -5.45
N VAL A 92 -5.51 20.18 -5.71
CA VAL A 92 -4.58 20.77 -6.69
C VAL A 92 -5.16 20.74 -8.10
N ALA A 93 -5.80 19.63 -8.49
CA ALA A 93 -6.43 19.52 -9.80
C ALA A 93 -7.62 20.47 -9.93
N GLN A 94 -8.46 20.58 -8.89
CA GLN A 94 -9.58 21.51 -8.84
C GLN A 94 -9.09 22.95 -8.96
N ARG A 95 -8.05 23.36 -8.23
CA ARG A 95 -7.46 24.71 -8.34
C ARG A 95 -6.92 25.05 -9.72
N ARG A 96 -6.47 24.05 -10.50
CA ARG A 96 -6.05 24.25 -11.90
C ARG A 96 -7.23 24.41 -12.84
N LEU A 97 -8.39 23.85 -12.49
CA LEU A 97 -9.63 23.94 -13.26
C LEU A 97 -10.46 25.17 -12.90
N GLU A 98 -10.23 25.76 -11.73
CA GLU A 98 -10.83 27.04 -11.33
C GLU A 98 -10.44 28.12 -12.34
N LYS A 99 -11.42 28.53 -13.16
CA LYS A 99 -11.25 29.64 -14.10
C LYS A 99 -10.92 30.90 -13.32
N THR A 100 -9.93 31.64 -13.80
CA THR A 100 -9.63 32.96 -13.23
C THR A 100 -10.85 33.88 -13.36
N PRO A 101 -11.00 34.87 -12.45
CA PRO A 101 -12.10 35.84 -12.53
C PRO A 101 -12.19 36.53 -13.90
N ASP A 102 -11.05 36.73 -14.56
CA ASP A 102 -10.98 37.31 -15.90
C ASP A 102 -11.45 36.34 -17.00
N GLU A 103 -11.09 35.06 -16.93
CA GLU A 103 -11.61 34.03 -17.84
C GLU A 103 -13.13 33.81 -17.68
N ILE A 104 -13.66 33.95 -16.47
CA ILE A 104 -15.11 33.91 -16.20
C ILE A 104 -15.79 35.13 -16.82
N ARG A 105 -15.25 36.34 -16.65
CA ARG A 105 -15.79 37.57 -17.27
C ARG A 105 -15.77 37.48 -18.79
N GLN A 106 -14.67 37.01 -19.36
CA GLN A 106 -14.51 36.87 -20.80
C GLN A 106 -15.47 35.82 -21.37
N THR A 107 -15.65 34.68 -20.67
CA THR A 107 -16.66 33.68 -21.04
C THR A 107 -18.07 34.28 -21.01
N ASN A 108 -18.44 34.99 -19.93
CA ASN A 108 -19.77 35.58 -19.81
C ASN A 108 -20.03 36.67 -20.87
N ALA A 109 -19.02 37.46 -21.23
CA ALA A 109 -19.14 38.46 -22.29
C ALA A 109 -19.35 37.83 -23.69
N LEU A 110 -18.72 36.68 -23.95
CA LEU A 110 -18.87 35.94 -25.21
C LEU A 110 -20.22 35.23 -25.35
N VAL A 111 -20.87 34.89 -24.24
CA VAL A 111 -22.18 34.18 -24.21
C VAL A 111 -23.37 35.15 -24.13
N SER A 112 -23.13 36.42 -23.77
CA SER A 112 -24.17 37.45 -23.64
C SER A 112 -24.47 38.22 -24.94
N ASN A 113 -23.88 37.81 -26.07
CA ASN A 113 -24.09 38.36 -27.40
C ASN A 113 -24.69 37.29 -28.32
#